data_AF-A0A847PQG3-F1
#
_entry.id   AF-A0A847PQG3-F1
#
_cell.length_a   1.000
_cell.length_b   1.000
_cell.length_c   1.000
_cell.angle_alpha   90.00
_cell.angle_beta   90.00
_cell.angle_gamma   90.00
#
_symmetry.space_group_name_H-M   'P 1'
#
loop_
_entity.id
_entity.type
_entity.pdbx_description
1 polymer ?
#
loop_
_entity_poly.entity_id
_entity_poly.type
_entity_poly.pdbx_seq_one_letter_code
_entity_poly.pdbx_strand_id
1 'polypeptide(L)'
;MKIDFRRPEISDASWVHEAFEGTDRMCSESCFGNLFMWYESYDCTIANVDGVLVCKVKDSYTFPIGGDDDTVFSLLEKFNPPIMHAICPGQKDKIEVRLPGVYEFTENRDVFDYIYSVSDLANLSGKKYRSKRNHISFFDRTYSWKYKKNGCFNCS
;
A
#
# COMPACT_ATOMS: atom_id res chain seq x y z
N MET A 1 -11.95 16.93 17.72
CA MET A 1 -12.71 15.79 17.17
C MET A 1 -11.80 14.58 17.18
N LYS A 2 -12.24 13.44 17.72
CA LYS A 2 -11.45 12.20 17.79
C LYS A 2 -11.61 11.46 16.45
N ILE A 3 -10.51 10.94 15.89
CA ILE A 3 -10.57 10.07 14.72
C ILE A 3 -11.07 8.70 15.19
N ASP A 4 -12.12 8.17 14.54
CA ASP A 4 -12.73 6.91 14.92
C ASP A 4 -12.11 5.75 14.13
N PHE A 5 -11.21 5.02 14.79
CA PHE A 5 -10.52 3.88 14.22
C PHE A 5 -11.25 2.58 14.54
N ARG A 6 -11.45 1.76 13.51
CA ARG A 6 -12.05 0.44 13.64
C ARG A 6 -11.32 -0.59 12.79
N ARG A 7 -11.59 -1.87 13.03
CA ARG A 7 -11.12 -2.93 12.14
C ARG A 7 -11.66 -2.72 10.71
N PRO A 8 -10.89 -3.09 9.68
CA PRO A 8 -11.40 -3.12 8.32
C PRO A 8 -12.45 -4.22 8.18
N GLU A 9 -13.49 -3.94 7.39
CA GLU A 9 -14.55 -4.86 7.02
C GLU A 9 -14.60 -4.96 5.50
N ILE A 10 -15.13 -6.06 4.96
CA ILE A 10 -15.13 -6.28 3.51
C ILE A 10 -15.90 -5.19 2.74
N SER A 11 -16.89 -4.57 3.39
CA SER A 11 -17.63 -3.41 2.87
C SER A 11 -16.77 -2.17 2.65
N ASP A 12 -15.58 -2.11 3.26
CA ASP A 12 -14.67 -0.99 3.09
C ASP A 12 -13.94 -0.99 1.75
N ALA A 13 -13.93 -2.13 1.06
CA ALA A 13 -13.18 -2.31 -0.18
C ALA A 13 -13.47 -1.21 -1.22
N SER A 14 -14.74 -0.81 -1.39
CA SER A 14 -15.13 0.17 -2.40
C SER A 14 -14.55 1.55 -2.10
N TRP A 15 -14.86 2.11 -0.93
CA TRP A 15 -14.43 3.48 -0.62
C TRP A 15 -12.92 3.55 -0.36
N VAL A 16 -12.29 2.48 0.14
CA VAL A 16 -10.83 2.42 0.25
C VAL A 16 -10.21 2.48 -1.14
N HIS A 17 -10.78 1.75 -2.12
CA HIS A 17 -10.32 1.82 -3.50
C HIS A 17 -10.46 3.24 -4.07
N GLU A 18 -11.61 3.89 -3.87
CA GLU A 18 -11.86 5.28 -4.26
C GLU A 18 -10.85 6.26 -3.62
N ALA A 19 -10.50 6.07 -2.35
CA ALA A 19 -9.49 6.89 -1.68
C ALA A 19 -8.10 6.75 -2.33
N PHE A 20 -7.77 5.57 -2.87
CA PHE A 20 -6.52 5.35 -3.60
C PHE A 20 -6.56 5.89 -5.04
N GLU A 21 -7.73 6.07 -5.64
CA GLU A 21 -7.86 6.63 -6.99
C GLU A 21 -7.29 8.06 -7.04
N GLY A 22 -6.39 8.32 -8.01
CA GLY A 22 -5.73 9.61 -8.16
C GLY A 22 -4.48 9.80 -7.28
N THR A 23 -4.04 8.77 -6.55
CA THR A 23 -2.75 8.80 -5.82
C THR A 23 -1.66 8.03 -6.57
N ASP A 24 -0.42 8.53 -6.55
CA ASP A 24 0.75 7.85 -7.13
C ASP A 24 1.32 6.72 -6.22
N ARG A 25 0.51 6.19 -5.28
CA ARG A 25 1.00 5.31 -4.22
C ARG A 25 1.11 3.86 -4.70
N MET A 26 2.33 3.42 -4.99
CA MET A 26 2.65 2.06 -5.50
C MET A 26 3.08 1.04 -4.42
N CYS A 27 2.82 1.34 -3.14
CA CYS A 27 3.24 0.52 -2.00
C CYS A 27 2.33 -0.71 -1.83
N SER A 28 2.84 -1.81 -1.26
CA SER A 28 2.06 -3.03 -1.00
C SER A 28 0.87 -2.80 -0.04
N GLU A 29 0.94 -1.76 0.79
CA GLU A 29 -0.14 -1.30 1.68
C GLU A 29 -1.25 -0.56 0.93
N SER A 30 -1.03 -0.19 -0.35
CA SER A 30 -2.06 0.37 -1.24
C SER A 30 -3.08 -0.67 -1.73
N CYS A 31 -2.99 -1.91 -1.25
CA CYS A 31 -3.93 -2.98 -1.57
C CYS A 31 -4.85 -3.24 -0.38
N PHE A 32 -6.15 -2.97 -0.54
CA PHE A 32 -7.16 -3.29 0.47
C PHE A 32 -7.09 -4.77 0.91
N GLY A 33 -6.78 -5.68 -0.01
CA GLY A 33 -6.61 -7.10 0.31
C GLY A 33 -5.52 -7.35 1.36
N ASN A 34 -4.37 -6.67 1.28
CA ASN A 34 -3.32 -6.81 2.29
C ASN A 34 -3.77 -6.24 3.63
N LEU A 35 -4.40 -5.06 3.61
CA LEU A 35 -4.92 -4.44 4.82
C LEU A 35 -5.95 -5.35 5.51
N PHE A 36 -6.90 -5.91 4.75
CA PHE A 36 -7.96 -6.77 5.26
C PHE A 36 -7.46 -8.15 5.70
N MET A 37 -6.49 -8.75 5.00
CA MET A 37 -5.96 -10.07 5.37
C MET A 37 -5.09 -10.03 6.62
N TRP A 38 -4.35 -8.95 6.84
CA TRP A 38 -3.30 -8.91 7.85
C TRP A 38 -3.60 -8.01 9.05
N TYR A 39 -4.80 -7.42 9.14
CA TYR A 39 -5.10 -6.43 10.17
C TYR A 39 -4.88 -6.96 11.59
N GLU A 40 -5.23 -8.22 11.85
CA GLU A 40 -5.12 -8.82 13.18
C GLU A 40 -3.66 -9.06 13.56
N SER A 41 -2.83 -9.50 12.61
CA SER A 41 -1.40 -9.77 12.86
C SER A 41 -0.59 -8.50 13.09
N TYR A 42 -0.98 -7.40 12.45
CA TYR A 42 -0.29 -6.11 12.59
C TYR A 42 -0.93 -5.16 13.60
N ASP A 43 -2.08 -5.51 14.18
CA ASP A 43 -2.90 -4.58 14.97
C ASP A 43 -3.20 -3.29 14.18
N CYS A 44 -3.73 -3.49 12.97
CA CYS A 44 -4.08 -2.45 12.03
C CYS A 44 -5.58 -2.11 12.12
N THR A 45 -5.87 -0.82 12.16
CA THR A 45 -7.22 -0.25 12.13
C THR A 45 -7.29 0.85 11.08
N ILE A 46 -8.50 1.15 10.60
CA ILE A 46 -8.75 2.18 9.59
C ILE A 46 -9.78 3.19 10.10
N ALA A 47 -9.70 4.40 9.58
CA ALA A 47 -10.69 5.44 9.72
C ALA A 47 -10.98 6.06 8.35
N ASN A 48 -12.24 6.38 8.11
CA ASN A 48 -12.67 7.23 7.01
C ASN A 48 -12.98 8.62 7.60
N VAL A 49 -12.23 9.64 7.17
CA VAL A 49 -12.51 11.03 7.52
C VAL A 49 -12.85 11.76 6.22
N ASP A 50 -14.14 11.93 5.97
CA ASP A 50 -14.65 12.64 4.78
C ASP A 50 -14.05 12.12 3.46
N GLY A 51 -13.91 10.80 3.33
CA GLY A 51 -13.31 10.13 2.16
C GLY A 51 -11.79 9.97 2.23
N VAL A 52 -11.13 10.52 3.26
CA VAL A 52 -9.70 10.32 3.50
C VAL A 52 -9.48 9.07 4.34
N LEU A 53 -8.70 8.13 3.81
CA LEU A 53 -8.28 6.94 4.52
C LEU A 53 -7.10 7.26 5.44
N VAL A 54 -7.25 6.90 6.71
CA VAL A 54 -6.14 6.85 7.66
C VAL A 54 -6.03 5.45 8.23
N CYS A 55 -4.86 4.82 8.08
CA CYS A 55 -4.56 3.55 8.72
C CYS A 55 -3.74 3.82 9.99
N LYS A 56 -4.02 3.07 11.05
CA LYS A 56 -3.26 3.08 12.29
C LYS A 56 -2.79 1.66 12.60
N VAL A 57 -1.49 1.50 12.76
CA VAL A 57 -0.82 0.25 13.12
C VAL A 57 -0.14 0.47 14.46
N LYS A 58 -0.67 -0.15 15.52
CA LYS A 58 -0.28 0.11 16.92
C LYS A 58 -0.32 1.61 17.23
N ASP A 59 0.83 2.23 17.48
CA ASP A 59 0.97 3.66 17.82
C ASP A 59 1.38 4.55 16.63
N SER A 60 1.41 4.01 15.42
CA SER A 60 1.83 4.74 14.22
C SER A 60 0.74 4.80 13.16
N TYR A 61 0.80 5.83 12.32
CA TYR A 61 -0.19 6.11 11.29
C TYR A 61 0.43 6.02 9.89
N THR A 62 -0.35 5.66 8.88
CA THR A 62 0.07 5.91 7.50
C THR A 62 -0.12 7.39 7.18
N PHE A 63 0.63 7.92 6.21
CA PHE A 63 0.23 9.19 5.59
C PHE A 63 -1.23 9.08 5.08
N PRO A 64 -2.13 10.03 5.38
CA PRO A 64 -3.51 10.01 4.92
C PRO A 64 -3.60 9.90 3.40
N ILE A 65 -4.58 9.15 2.91
CA ILE A 65 -4.74 8.82 1.49
C ILE A 65 -6.09 9.36 1.01
N GLY A 66 -6.07 10.07 -0.12
CA GLY A 66 -7.22 10.81 -0.62
C GLY A 66 -7.32 12.21 0.00
N GLY A 67 -8.32 12.98 -0.43
CA GLY A 67 -8.53 14.36 -0.01
C GLY A 67 -7.52 15.37 -0.57
N ASP A 68 -7.74 16.64 -0.25
CA ASP A 68 -6.80 17.72 -0.56
C ASP A 68 -5.70 17.87 0.51
N ASP A 69 -4.66 18.63 0.18
CA ASP A 69 -3.52 18.81 1.09
C ASP A 69 -3.95 19.41 2.44
N ASP A 70 -4.89 20.37 2.46
CA ASP A 70 -5.36 20.99 3.70
C ASP A 70 -6.03 19.97 4.65
N THR A 71 -6.88 19.10 4.10
CA THR A 71 -7.53 18.03 4.86
C THR A 71 -6.50 17.05 5.41
N VAL A 72 -5.55 16.62 4.58
CA VAL A 72 -4.46 15.71 4.95
C VAL A 72 -3.62 16.31 6.09
N PHE A 73 -3.17 17.56 5.97
CA PHE A 73 -2.35 18.18 7.01
C PHE A 73 -3.12 18.43 8.31
N SER A 74 -4.43 18.72 8.24
CA SER A 74 -5.27 18.82 9.43
C SER A 74 -5.40 17.49 10.20
N LEU A 75 -5.23 16.35 9.51
CA LEU A 75 -5.23 15.02 10.13
C LEU A 75 -3.90 14.71 10.80
N LEU A 76 -2.78 15.10 10.18
CA LEU A 76 -1.44 14.96 10.77
C LEU A 76 -1.35 15.64 12.14
N GLU A 77 -1.95 16.82 12.31
CA GLU A 77 -2.00 17.54 13.60
C GLU A 77 -2.75 16.79 14.70
N LYS A 78 -3.60 15.81 14.33
CA LYS A 78 -4.38 14.99 15.28
C LYS A 78 -3.65 13.71 15.67
N PHE A 79 -2.52 13.39 15.04
CA PHE A 79 -1.79 12.17 15.33
C PHE A 79 -1.11 12.25 16.70
N ASN A 80 -1.40 11.26 17.54
CA ASN A 80 -0.80 11.13 18.86
C ASN A 80 -0.53 9.64 19.17
N PRO A 81 0.73 9.22 19.36
CA PRO A 81 1.93 10.02 19.10
C PRO A 81 2.04 10.37 17.59
N PRO A 82 2.75 11.45 17.20
CA PRO A 82 2.89 11.87 15.80
C PRO A 82 3.93 11.00 15.08
N ILE A 83 3.66 9.70 14.97
CA ILE A 83 4.54 8.73 14.34
C ILE A 83 3.88 8.26 13.06
N MET A 84 4.59 8.38 11.95
CA MET A 84 4.14 7.84 10.67
C MET A 84 5.08 6.78 10.13
N HIS A 85 4.55 5.84 9.36
CA HIS A 85 5.31 4.84 8.61
C HIS A 85 4.90 4.82 7.13
N ALA A 86 5.71 4.13 6.32
CA ALA A 86 5.50 3.98 4.88
C ALA A 86 5.29 5.32 4.14
N ILE A 87 6.12 6.31 4.49
CA ILE A 87 6.17 7.61 3.83
C ILE A 87 6.97 7.48 2.54
N CYS A 88 6.34 7.79 1.40
CA CYS A 88 7.03 7.86 0.11
C CYS A 88 7.80 9.19 -0.03
N PRO A 89 8.85 9.28 -0.88
CA PRO A 89 9.64 10.50 -1.05
C PRO A 89 8.82 11.76 -1.33
N GLY A 90 7.82 11.69 -2.22
CA GLY A 90 6.97 12.86 -2.51
C GLY A 90 6.11 13.31 -1.32
N GLN A 91 5.74 12.40 -0.41
CA GLN A 91 5.02 12.76 0.83
C GLN A 91 5.97 13.41 1.83
N LYS A 92 7.21 12.92 1.95
CA LYS A 92 8.25 13.56 2.76
C LYS A 92 8.48 15.00 2.30
N ASP A 93 8.61 15.23 1.00
CA ASP A 93 8.80 16.58 0.44
C ASP A 93 7.63 17.51 0.80
N LYS A 94 6.38 17.02 0.68
CA LYS A 94 5.19 17.77 1.11
C LYS A 94 5.24 18.11 2.60
N ILE A 95 5.60 17.16 3.46
CA ILE A 95 5.68 17.36 4.91
C ILE A 95 6.76 18.40 5.23
N GLU A 96 7.95 18.32 4.64
CA GLU A 96 9.04 19.27 4.89
C GLU A 96 8.68 20.70 4.43
N VAL A 97 7.94 20.83 3.32
CA VAL A 97 7.45 22.15 2.86
C VAL A 97 6.42 22.71 3.82
N ARG A 98 5.47 21.90 4.29
CA ARG A 98 4.32 22.42 5.06
C ARG A 98 4.55 22.46 6.57
N LEU A 99 5.37 21.56 7.09
CA LEU A 99 5.69 21.37 8.51
C LEU A 99 7.23 21.27 8.69
N PRO A 100 7.98 22.33 8.32
CA PRO A 100 9.44 22.29 8.30
C PRO A 100 10.02 21.98 9.69
N GLY A 101 10.84 20.93 9.78
CA GLY A 101 11.51 20.52 11.02
C GLY A 101 10.61 19.95 12.11
N VAL A 102 9.35 19.65 11.82
CA VAL A 102 8.40 19.05 12.80
C VAL A 102 8.61 17.55 12.94
N TYR A 103 8.97 16.87 11.86
CA TYR A 103 9.18 15.42 11.82
C TYR A 103 10.64 15.07 11.58
N GLU A 104 11.10 13.99 12.21
CA GLU A 104 12.37 13.33 11.88
C GLU A 104 12.09 12.15 10.94
N PHE A 105 12.84 12.06 9.84
CA PHE A 105 12.68 11.00 8.84
C PHE A 105 13.82 9.99 8.92
N THR A 106 13.47 8.72 9.11
CA THR A 106 14.42 7.60 9.08
C THR A 106 14.06 6.62 7.97
N GLU A 107 15.07 6.17 7.22
CA GLU A 107 14.90 5.14 6.20
C GLU A 107 15.19 3.77 6.80
N ASN A 108 14.29 2.81 6.61
CA ASN A 108 14.53 1.41 6.95
C ASN A 108 14.53 0.57 5.67
N ARG A 109 15.73 0.13 5.24
CA ARG A 109 15.89 -0.64 4.00
C ARG A 109 15.29 -2.04 4.06
N ASP A 110 15.06 -2.59 5.25
CA ASP A 110 14.52 -3.94 5.41
C ASP A 110 13.02 -4.03 5.05
N VAL A 111 12.35 -2.87 4.93
CA VAL A 111 10.91 -2.77 4.62
C VAL A 111 10.62 -2.16 3.25
N PHE A 112 11.61 -2.08 2.36
CA PHE A 112 11.42 -1.50 1.03
C PHE A 112 10.64 -2.45 0.12
N ASP A 113 9.57 -1.93 -0.50
CA ASP A 113 8.85 -2.65 -1.55
C ASP A 113 9.71 -2.81 -2.81
N TYR A 114 9.74 -4.03 -3.34
CA TYR A 114 10.34 -4.31 -4.64
C TYR A 114 9.32 -4.05 -5.75
N ILE A 115 9.33 -2.83 -6.31
CA ILE A 115 8.48 -2.48 -7.45
C ILE A 115 9.16 -2.98 -8.74
N TYR A 116 8.43 -3.81 -9.51
CA TYR A 116 8.87 -4.30 -10.82
C TYR A 116 7.97 -3.76 -11.92
N SER A 117 8.55 -3.41 -13.07
CA SER A 117 7.73 -3.14 -14.26
C SER A 117 7.04 -4.41 -14.74
N VAL A 118 5.75 -4.29 -15.06
CA VAL A 118 4.97 -5.37 -15.71
C VAL A 118 5.65 -5.81 -17.00
N SER A 119 6.17 -4.87 -17.80
CA SER A 119 6.85 -5.19 -19.06
C SER A 119 8.09 -6.07 -18.86
N ASP A 120 8.82 -5.83 -17.78
CA ASP A 120 10.05 -6.56 -17.46
C ASP A 120 9.73 -7.97 -16.99
N LEU A 121 8.71 -8.13 -16.16
CA LEU A 121 8.26 -9.45 -15.68
C LEU A 121 7.58 -10.26 -16.78
N ALA A 122 6.84 -9.61 -17.68
CA ALA A 122 6.17 -10.29 -18.79
C ALA A 122 7.15 -10.74 -19.87
N ASN A 123 8.11 -9.89 -20.25
CA ASN A 123 9.02 -10.18 -21.37
C ASN A 123 10.34 -10.83 -20.93
N LEU A 124 10.73 -10.63 -19.67
CA LEU A 124 11.99 -11.12 -19.12
C LEU A 124 13.18 -10.78 -20.04
N SER A 125 13.27 -9.56 -20.55
CA SER A 125 14.22 -9.19 -21.61
C SER A 125 15.64 -8.90 -21.10
N GLY A 126 16.67 -9.23 -21.90
CA GLY A 126 18.07 -8.94 -21.58
C GLY A 126 18.79 -10.00 -20.72
N LYS A 127 20.06 -9.69 -20.37
CA LYS A 127 20.99 -10.63 -19.70
C LYS A 127 20.60 -10.92 -18.24
N LYS A 128 20.04 -9.92 -17.53
CA LYS A 128 19.61 -10.02 -16.13
C LYS A 128 18.60 -11.15 -15.89
N TYR A 129 17.66 -11.34 -16.81
CA TYR A 129 16.60 -12.36 -16.66
C TYR A 129 16.92 -13.71 -17.32
N ARG A 130 18.15 -13.92 -17.82
CA ARG A 130 18.53 -15.19 -18.49
C ARG A 130 18.30 -16.42 -17.61
N SER A 131 18.60 -16.33 -16.31
CA SER A 131 18.38 -17.42 -15.37
C SER A 131 16.88 -17.76 -15.21
N LYS A 132 16.01 -16.74 -15.14
CA LYS A 132 14.55 -16.94 -15.06
C LYS A 132 13.98 -17.59 -16.32
N ARG A 133 14.44 -17.19 -17.52
CA ARG A 133 14.08 -17.87 -18.78
C ARG A 133 14.51 -19.33 -18.78
N ASN A 134 15.71 -19.65 -18.27
CA ASN A 134 16.16 -21.04 -18.14
C ASN A 134 15.25 -21.86 -17.21
N HIS A 135 14.77 -21.30 -16.10
CA HIS A 135 13.81 -21.97 -15.22
C HIS A 135 12.48 -22.24 -15.92
N ILE A 136 11.96 -21.27 -16.69
CA ILE A 136 10.73 -21.45 -17.48
C ILE A 136 10.92 -22.56 -18.53
N SER A 137 12.01 -22.51 -19.31
CA SER A 137 12.29 -23.54 -20.31
C SER A 137 12.51 -24.93 -19.69
N PHE A 138 13.07 -25.00 -18.47
CA PHE A 138 13.16 -26.24 -17.71
C PHE A 138 11.77 -26.74 -17.28
N PHE A 139 10.91 -25.85 -16.81
CA PHE A 139 9.56 -26.20 -16.39
C PHE A 139 8.73 -26.72 -17.58
N ASP A 140 8.73 -25.99 -18.70
CA ASP A 140 7.98 -26.33 -19.92
C ASP A 140 8.35 -27.69 -20.50
N ARG A 141 9.64 -28.05 -20.45
CA ARG A 141 10.10 -29.35 -20.96
C ARG A 141 9.84 -30.51 -20.00
N THR A 142 9.69 -30.23 -18.70
CA THR A 142 9.60 -31.25 -17.66
C THR A 142 8.15 -31.60 -17.34
N TYR A 143 7.24 -30.64 -17.44
CA TYR A 143 5.86 -30.79 -17.00
C TYR A 143 4.87 -30.49 -18.12
N SER A 144 3.82 -31.31 -18.22
CA SER A 144 2.63 -30.95 -18.98
C SER A 144 1.76 -30.06 -18.10
N TRP A 145 1.52 -28.81 -18.50
CA TRP A 145 0.85 -27.82 -17.68
C TRP A 145 -0.18 -27.00 -18.45
N LYS A 146 -1.11 -26.37 -17.73
CA LYS A 146 -2.06 -25.40 -18.26
C LYS A 146 -2.33 -24.31 -17.23
N TYR A 147 -2.21 -23.05 -17.64
CA TYR A 147 -2.67 -21.92 -16.83
C TYR A 147 -4.20 -21.80 -16.92
N LYS A 148 -4.83 -21.60 -15.76
CA LYS A 148 -6.24 -21.20 -15.67
C LYS A 148 -6.31 -19.97 -14.77
N LYS A 149 -6.97 -18.92 -15.25
CA LYS A 149 -7.42 -17.84 -14.38
C LYS A 149 -8.46 -18.42 -13.43
N ASN A 150 -8.32 -18.16 -12.13
CA ASN A 150 -9.37 -18.51 -11.19
C ASN A 150 -10.63 -17.73 -11.58
N GLY A 151 -11.69 -18.46 -11.94
CA GLY A 151 -13.01 -17.90 -12.12
C GLY A 151 -13.69 -17.64 -10.77
N CYS A 152 -14.74 -16.82 -10.76
CA CYS A 152 -15.58 -16.64 -9.60
C CYS A 152 -16.26 -17.98 -9.27
N PHE A 153 -15.94 -18.59 -8.13
CA PHE A 153 -16.67 -19.73 -7.60
C PHE A 153 -17.87 -19.15 -6.84
N ASN A 154 -19.07 -19.22 -7.45
CA ASN A 154 -20.38 -18.78 -6.93
C ASN A 154 -20.83 -17.34 -7.28
N CYS A 155 -20.99 -17.05 -8.57
CA CYS A 155 -22.10 -16.17 -8.99
C CYS A 155 -23.27 -17.05 -9.43
N SER A 156 -24.15 -17.37 -8.49
CA SER A 156 -25.50 -17.90 -8.71
C SER A 156 -26.41 -17.37 -7.62
#